data_AF-A0A0D2JGP2-F1
#
_entry.id   AF-A0A0D2JGP2-F1
#
_cell.length_a   1.000
_cell.length_b   1.000
_cell.length_c   1.000
_cell.angle_alpha   90.00
_cell.angle_beta   90.00
_cell.angle_gamma   90.00
#
_symmetry.space_group_name_H-M   'P 1'
#
loop_
_entity.id
_entity.type
_entity.pdbx_description
1 polymer ?
#
loop_
_entity_poly.entity_id
_entity_poly.type
_entity_poly.pdbx_seq_one_letter_code
_entity_poly.pdbx_strand_id
1 'polypeptide(L)'
;MRQVLPRLSYAAFVGDLEGVLDALGMGDDIHQNVRLVNQNGQDVLGATPLYLAAQMGHYDVCKALLRAGADVMRPCTVPATGQQFIAQDIAIMHFNMRTWWLLKEAKQRLAGKTPGLFKKWASKHKKGGKGADVMGEKLVPAGSTPSTYLVLTSGAQMAI
;
A
#
# COMPACT_ATOMS: atom_id res chain seq x y z
N MET A 1 -19.50 -22.58 2.02
CA MET A 1 -18.21 -23.27 1.82
C MET A 1 -17.14 -22.45 2.51
N ARG A 2 -16.38 -23.04 3.45
CA ARG A 2 -15.24 -22.37 4.10
C ARG A 2 -14.11 -22.29 3.07
N GLN A 3 -13.80 -21.09 2.56
CA GLN A 3 -12.62 -20.90 1.71
C GLN A 3 -11.39 -21.08 2.61
N VAL A 4 -10.61 -22.13 2.36
CA VAL A 4 -9.33 -22.35 3.06
C VAL A 4 -8.27 -21.55 2.31
N LEU A 5 -7.59 -20.64 3.01
CA LEU A 5 -6.50 -19.88 2.41
C LEU A 5 -5.35 -20.82 2.04
N PRO A 6 -4.71 -20.62 0.88
CA PRO A 6 -3.45 -21.28 0.55
C PRO A 6 -2.41 -21.06 1.64
N ARG A 7 -1.44 -21.97 1.78
CA ARG A 7 -0.45 -21.95 2.85
C ARG A 7 0.26 -20.60 2.98
N LEU A 8 0.84 -20.09 1.89
CA LEU A 8 1.53 -18.79 1.90
C LEU A 8 0.60 -17.65 2.34
N SER A 9 -0.62 -17.61 1.80
CA SER A 9 -1.63 -16.61 2.15
C SER A 9 -2.07 -16.71 3.62
N TYR A 10 -2.20 -17.93 4.15
CA TYR A 10 -2.56 -18.19 5.54
C TYR A 10 -1.45 -17.74 6.49
N ALA A 11 -0.20 -18.14 6.22
CA ALA A 11 0.95 -17.71 7.01
C ALA A 11 1.09 -16.17 6.99
N ALA A 12 0.88 -15.54 5.83
CA ALA A 12 0.89 -14.10 5.69
C ALA A 12 -0.26 -13.40 6.45
N PHE A 13 -1.43 -14.02 6.56
CA PHE A 13 -2.57 -13.50 7.32
C PHE A 13 -2.35 -13.60 8.83
N VAL A 14 -1.86 -14.74 9.32
CA VAL A 14 -1.61 -14.96 10.76
C VAL A 14 -0.39 -14.19 11.24
N GLY A 15 0.58 -13.92 10.36
CA GLY A 15 1.83 -13.24 10.72
C GLY A 15 2.98 -14.20 11.01
N ASP A 16 2.86 -15.44 10.55
CA ASP A 16 3.87 -16.48 10.71
C ASP A 16 5.01 -16.26 9.71
N LEU A 17 6.09 -15.62 10.16
CA LEU A 17 7.27 -15.35 9.35
C LEU A 17 7.96 -16.64 8.89
N GLU A 18 8.06 -17.63 9.77
CA GLU A 18 8.72 -18.90 9.48
C GLU A 18 7.93 -19.67 8.42
N GLY A 19 6.62 -19.79 8.61
CA GLY A 19 5.73 -20.40 7.63
C GLY A 19 5.72 -19.69 6.27
N VAL A 20 5.91 -18.37 6.24
CA VAL A 20 6.08 -17.61 4.98
C VAL A 20 7.41 -17.95 4.30
N LEU A 21 8.51 -17.99 5.04
CA LEU A 21 9.82 -18.34 4.49
C LEU A 21 9.85 -19.79 3.97
N ASP A 22 9.25 -20.71 4.71
CA ASP A 22 9.11 -22.12 4.31
C ASP A 22 8.26 -22.25 3.04
N ALA A 23 7.11 -21.58 2.99
CA ALA A 23 6.24 -21.58 1.81
C ALA A 23 6.96 -21.06 0.56
N LEU A 24 7.74 -19.98 0.71
CA LEU A 24 8.57 -19.45 -0.38
C LEU A 24 9.71 -20.41 -0.75
N GLY A 25 10.33 -21.07 0.22
CA GLY A 25 11.36 -22.09 0.00
C GLY A 25 10.85 -23.32 -0.75
N MET A 26 9.57 -23.65 -0.59
CA MET A 26 8.90 -24.72 -1.33
C MET A 26 8.38 -24.28 -2.72
N GLY A 27 8.53 -23.01 -3.07
CA GLY A 27 8.13 -22.49 -4.38
C GLY A 27 6.64 -22.12 -4.50
N ASP A 28 5.96 -21.80 -3.39
CA ASP A 28 4.60 -21.26 -3.44
C ASP A 28 4.58 -19.93 -4.24
N ASP A 29 3.52 -19.70 -5.02
CA ASP A 29 3.38 -18.47 -5.81
C ASP A 29 3.23 -17.23 -4.90
N ILE A 30 4.24 -16.37 -4.93
CA ILE A 30 4.32 -15.14 -4.15
C ILE A 30 3.17 -14.16 -4.43
N HIS A 31 2.55 -14.24 -5.61
CA HIS A 31 1.43 -13.39 -5.97
C HIS A 31 0.11 -14.14 -6.10
N GLN A 32 -0.02 -15.28 -5.42
CA GLN A 32 -1.24 -16.07 -5.40
C GLN A 32 -2.44 -15.22 -5.01
N ASN A 33 -3.44 -15.17 -5.89
CA ASN A 33 -4.65 -14.41 -5.66
C ASN A 33 -5.65 -15.23 -4.85
N VAL A 34 -6.15 -14.65 -3.76
CA VAL A 34 -7.26 -15.20 -2.98
C VAL A 34 -8.50 -14.34 -3.11
N ARG A 35 -9.66 -14.98 -2.99
CA ARG A 35 -10.96 -14.32 -2.89
C ARG A 35 -11.28 -14.09 -1.42
N LEU A 36 -11.53 -12.84 -1.07
CA LEU A 36 -11.98 -12.44 0.27
C LEU A 36 -13.40 -11.86 0.18
N VAL A 37 -14.00 -11.64 1.34
CA VAL A 37 -15.26 -10.92 1.48
C VAL A 37 -15.04 -9.78 2.46
N ASN A 38 -15.43 -8.56 2.10
CA ASN A 38 -15.31 -7.40 2.99
C ASN A 38 -16.46 -7.35 4.01
N GLN A 39 -16.41 -6.36 4.90
CA GLN A 39 -17.44 -6.17 5.95
C GLN A 39 -18.85 -5.94 5.40
N ASN A 40 -18.98 -5.48 4.16
CA ASN A 40 -20.27 -5.24 3.48
C ASN A 40 -20.79 -6.50 2.78
N GLY A 41 -20.14 -7.66 2.95
CA GLY A 41 -20.50 -8.89 2.25
C GLY A 41 -20.13 -8.91 0.77
N GLN A 42 -19.27 -8.00 0.31
CA GLN A 42 -18.86 -7.90 -1.10
C GLN A 42 -17.57 -8.68 -1.33
N ASP A 43 -17.47 -9.31 -2.51
CA ASP A 43 -16.25 -9.98 -2.93
C ASP A 43 -15.09 -9.00 -3.14
N VAL A 44 -13.93 -9.40 -2.66
CA VAL A 44 -12.65 -8.77 -2.95
C VAL A 44 -11.79 -9.79 -3.71
N LEU A 45 -11.50 -9.49 -4.96
CA LEU A 45 -10.72 -10.34 -5.85
C LEU A 45 -9.30 -9.82 -5.99
N GLY A 46 -8.34 -10.72 -6.20
CA GLY A 46 -6.94 -10.34 -6.42
C GLY A 46 -6.19 -9.93 -5.15
N ALA A 47 -6.65 -10.37 -3.97
CA ALA A 47 -5.90 -10.17 -2.74
C ALA A 47 -4.66 -11.10 -2.76
N THR A 48 -3.48 -10.53 -2.56
CA THR A 48 -2.19 -11.25 -2.54
C THR A 48 -1.74 -11.55 -1.10
N PRO A 49 -0.74 -12.42 -0.88
CA PRO A 49 -0.14 -12.60 0.44
C PRO A 49 0.35 -11.27 1.05
N LEU A 50 0.89 -10.38 0.22
CA LEU A 50 1.32 -9.04 0.66
C LEU A 50 0.14 -8.17 1.11
N TYR A 51 -1.01 -8.25 0.42
CA TYR A 51 -2.22 -7.54 0.83
C TYR A 51 -2.71 -7.99 2.22
N LEU A 52 -2.73 -9.30 2.47
CA LEU A 52 -3.13 -9.87 3.76
C LEU A 52 -2.19 -9.44 4.90
N ALA A 53 -0.87 -9.55 4.69
CA ALA A 53 0.11 -9.13 5.67
C ALA A 53 0.02 -7.63 5.98
N ALA A 54 -0.23 -6.80 4.96
CA ALA A 54 -0.38 -5.35 5.11
C ALA A 54 -1.66 -4.97 5.87
N GLN A 55 -2.77 -5.67 5.60
CA GLN A 55 -4.04 -5.52 6.31
C GLN A 55 -3.89 -5.84 7.80
N MET A 56 -3.15 -6.90 8.13
CA MET A 56 -2.96 -7.34 9.51
C MET A 56 -1.80 -6.64 10.23
N GLY A 57 -1.00 -5.83 9.52
CA GLY A 57 0.08 -5.03 10.12
C GLY A 57 1.37 -5.81 10.37
N HIS A 58 1.53 -6.98 9.75
CA HIS A 58 2.69 -7.86 9.93
C HIS A 58 3.92 -7.32 9.18
N TYR A 59 4.63 -6.40 9.83
CA TYR A 59 5.78 -5.69 9.25
C TYR A 59 6.88 -6.62 8.74
N ASP A 60 7.28 -7.61 9.54
CA ASP A 60 8.37 -8.51 9.17
C ASP A 60 7.99 -9.44 8.02
N VAL A 61 6.74 -9.92 8.02
CA VAL A 61 6.19 -10.67 6.89
C VAL A 61 6.14 -9.82 5.62
N CYS A 62 5.63 -8.58 5.70
CA CYS A 62 5.64 -7.65 4.56
C CYS A 62 7.06 -7.49 4.02
N LYS A 63 8.04 -7.29 4.90
CA LYS A 63 9.45 -7.13 4.52
C LYS A 63 10.03 -8.38 3.86
N ALA A 64 9.69 -9.57 4.36
CA ALA A 64 10.11 -10.84 3.77
C ALA A 64 9.52 -11.04 2.37
N LEU A 65 8.21 -10.82 2.21
CA LEU A 65 7.52 -10.89 0.91
C LEU A 65 8.11 -9.90 -0.10
N LEU A 66 8.38 -8.65 0.31
CA LEU A 66 9.02 -7.66 -0.57
C LEU A 66 10.42 -8.08 -1.01
N ARG A 67 11.22 -8.69 -0.12
CA ARG A 67 12.55 -9.21 -0.45
C ARG A 67 12.49 -10.39 -1.41
N ALA A 68 11.45 -11.21 -1.30
CA ALA A 68 11.19 -12.33 -2.20
C ALA A 68 10.60 -11.91 -3.56
N GLY A 69 10.37 -10.61 -3.79
CA GLY A 69 9.91 -10.08 -5.08
C GLY A 69 8.41 -9.82 -5.16
N ALA A 70 7.69 -9.76 -4.04
CA ALA A 70 6.26 -9.43 -4.04
C ALA A 70 6.02 -8.04 -4.67
N ASP A 71 5.00 -7.96 -5.53
CA ASP A 71 4.67 -6.75 -6.25
C ASP A 71 3.86 -5.82 -5.37
N VAL A 72 4.44 -4.65 -5.09
CA VAL A 72 3.83 -3.60 -4.25
C VAL A 72 2.65 -2.94 -4.97
N MET A 73 2.59 -2.96 -6.30
CA MET A 73 1.60 -2.23 -7.08
C MET A 73 0.36 -3.06 -7.43
N ARG A 74 0.32 -4.36 -7.14
CA ARG A 74 -0.84 -5.20 -7.49
C ARG A 74 -2.10 -4.75 -6.73
N PRO A 75 -3.16 -4.33 -7.44
CA PRO A 75 -4.42 -3.98 -6.82
C PRO A 75 -5.29 -5.22 -6.63
N CYS A 76 -6.02 -5.27 -5.51
CA CYS A 76 -7.24 -6.05 -5.42
C CYS A 76 -8.43 -5.21 -5.91
N THR A 77 -9.49 -5.83 -6.40
CA THR A 77 -10.68 -5.16 -6.94
C THR A 77 -11.92 -5.65 -6.21
N VAL A 78 -12.85 -4.75 -5.94
CA VAL A 78 -14.19 -5.06 -5.45
C VAL A 78 -15.16 -4.95 -6.64
N PRO A 79 -15.58 -6.06 -7.26
CA PRO A 79 -16.35 -6.01 -8.51
C PRO A 79 -17.67 -5.24 -8.38
N ALA A 80 -18.29 -5.29 -7.20
CA ALA A 80 -19.56 -4.61 -6.93
C ALA A 80 -19.46 -3.08 -7.00
N THR A 81 -18.30 -2.50 -6.68
CA THR A 81 -18.10 -1.04 -6.67
C THR A 81 -17.13 -0.56 -7.76
N GLY A 82 -16.39 -1.48 -8.38
CA GLY A 82 -15.28 -1.17 -9.28
C GLY A 82 -14.05 -0.56 -8.57
N GLN A 83 -14.05 -0.50 -7.24
CA GLN A 83 -12.94 0.07 -6.48
C GLN A 83 -11.73 -0.86 -6.49
N GLN A 84 -10.54 -0.26 -6.57
CA GLN A 84 -9.27 -0.95 -6.50
C GLN A 84 -8.49 -0.50 -5.27
N PHE A 85 -7.83 -1.44 -4.60
CA PHE A 85 -7.01 -1.16 -3.42
C PHE A 85 -5.67 -1.86 -3.53
N ILE A 86 -4.60 -1.15 -3.19
CA ILE A 86 -3.25 -1.72 -3.12
C ILE A 86 -2.95 -2.11 -1.66
N ALA A 87 -1.94 -2.96 -1.44
CA ALA A 87 -1.45 -3.30 -0.10
C ALA A 87 -1.11 -2.05 0.75
N GLN A 88 -0.70 -0.94 0.12
CA GLN A 88 -0.48 0.32 0.82
C GLN A 88 -1.80 0.94 1.33
N ASP A 89 -2.87 0.90 0.54
CA ASP A 89 -4.16 1.51 0.89
C ASP A 89 -4.82 0.76 2.05
N ILE A 90 -4.71 -0.57 2.07
CA ILE A 90 -5.25 -1.37 3.18
C ILE A 90 -4.46 -1.16 4.48
N ALA A 91 -3.14 -0.95 4.39
CA ALA A 91 -2.33 -0.67 5.58
C ALA A 91 -2.76 0.62 6.30
N ILE A 92 -3.12 1.68 5.55
CA ILE A 92 -3.60 2.92 6.17
C ILE A 92 -5.02 2.78 6.72
N MET A 93 -5.91 2.05 6.03
CA MET A 93 -7.28 1.80 6.51
C MET A 93 -7.32 1.02 7.84
N HIS A 94 -6.33 0.17 8.08
CA HIS A 94 -6.19 -0.60 9.33
C HIS A 94 -5.23 0.05 10.34
N PHE A 95 -4.85 1.33 10.14
CA PHE A 95 -3.95 2.08 11.01
C PHE A 95 -2.56 1.46 11.21
N ASN A 96 -2.12 0.62 10.28
CA ASN A 96 -0.80 -0.02 10.32
C ASN A 96 0.26 0.92 9.74
N MET A 97 0.59 1.97 10.51
CA MET A 97 1.44 3.06 10.02
C MET A 97 2.87 2.60 9.68
N ARG A 98 3.39 1.59 10.39
CA ARG A 98 4.71 1.00 10.13
C ARG A 98 4.77 0.24 8.80
N THR A 99 3.79 -0.61 8.51
CA THR A 99 3.73 -1.35 7.23
C THR A 99 3.43 -0.41 6.07
N TRP A 100 2.56 0.58 6.28
CA TRP A 100 2.28 1.61 5.29
C TRP A 100 3.55 2.34 4.86
N TRP A 101 4.39 2.73 5.82
CA TRP A 101 5.63 3.45 5.54
C TRP A 101 6.64 2.57 4.79
N LEU A 102 6.75 1.29 5.15
CA LEU A 102 7.56 0.29 4.43
C LEU A 102 7.12 0.16 2.96
N LEU A 103 5.83 0.02 2.71
CA LEU A 103 5.27 -0.13 1.37
C LEU A 103 5.42 1.14 0.53
N LYS A 104 5.23 2.31 1.16
CA LYS A 104 5.50 3.61 0.54
C LYS A 104 6.96 3.71 0.08
N GLU A 105 7.90 3.33 0.93
CA GLU A 105 9.32 3.38 0.62
C GLU A 105 9.68 2.37 -0.49
N ALA A 106 9.10 1.17 -0.46
CA ALA A 106 9.27 0.17 -1.53
C ALA A 106 8.75 0.68 -2.89
N LYS A 107 7.58 1.35 -2.90
CA LYS A 107 7.03 2.04 -4.08
C LYS A 107 7.96 3.13 -4.60
N GLN A 108 8.50 3.97 -3.71
CA GLN A 108 9.43 5.04 -4.08
C GLN A 108 10.74 4.50 -4.63
N ARG A 109 11.26 3.37 -4.12
CA ARG A 109 12.44 2.70 -4.66
C ARG A 109 12.21 2.21 -6.10
N LEU A 110 11.02 1.69 -6.40
CA LEU A 110 10.63 1.33 -7.77
C LEU A 110 10.58 2.56 -8.67
N ALA A 111 10.02 3.68 -8.19
CA ALA A 111 9.98 4.94 -8.95
C ALA A 111 11.38 5.56 -9.16
N GLY A 112 12.26 5.49 -8.15
CA GLY A 112 13.63 5.98 -8.16
C GLY A 112 14.57 5.21 -9.10
N LYS A 113 14.17 4.01 -9.55
CA LYS A 113 14.82 3.29 -10.65
C LYS A 113 14.51 3.86 -12.04
N THR A 114 13.79 4.99 -12.16
CA THR A 114 13.78 5.81 -13.38
C THR A 114 14.90 6.87 -13.31
N PRO A 115 16.14 6.57 -13.74
CA PRO A 115 17.28 7.45 -13.54
C PRO A 115 17.31 8.39 -14.75
N GLY A 116 16.52 9.46 -14.73
CA GLY A 116 16.56 10.43 -15.82
C GLY A 116 15.88 11.76 -15.54
N LEU A 117 14.72 11.74 -14.88
CA LEU A 117 13.93 12.96 -14.72
C LEU A 117 14.34 13.77 -13.48
N PHE A 118 14.67 13.10 -12.37
CA PHE A 118 14.93 13.76 -11.09
C PHE A 118 16.27 14.53 -11.06
N LYS A 119 17.28 14.07 -11.82
CA LYS A 119 18.58 14.78 -11.96
C LYS A 119 18.43 16.13 -12.64
N LYS A 120 17.56 16.24 -13.66
CA LYS A 120 17.27 17.52 -14.35
C LYS A 120 16.49 18.47 -13.45
N TRP A 121 15.55 17.97 -12.66
CA TRP A 121 14.77 18.78 -11.72
C TRP A 121 15.65 19.33 -10.57
N ALA A 122 16.43 18.46 -9.91
CA ALA A 122 17.32 18.87 -8.82
C ALA A 122 18.43 19.84 -9.25
N SER A 123 18.90 19.75 -10.51
CA SER A 123 19.87 20.70 -11.07
C SER A 123 19.26 22.09 -11.33
N LYS A 124 17.94 22.19 -11.52
CA LYS A 124 17.23 23.45 -11.83
C LYS A 124 16.94 24.27 -10.57
N HIS A 125 16.81 23.63 -9.40
CA HIS A 125 16.48 24.29 -8.13
C HIS A 125 17.67 24.52 -7.17
N LYS A 126 18.92 24.28 -7.60
CA LYS A 126 20.13 24.45 -6.78
C LYS A 126 20.83 25.82 -6.93
N LYS A 127 20.29 26.77 -7.70
CA LYS A 127 20.89 28.11 -7.86
C LYS A 127 19.94 29.21 -7.41
N GLY A 128 20.25 29.79 -6.25
CA GLY A 128 19.58 30.93 -5.62
C GLY A 128 18.88 30.46 -4.34
N GLY A 129 19.35 30.67 -3.11
CA GLY A 129 20.17 31.74 -2.60
C GLY A 129 19.32 32.64 -1.69
N LYS A 130 19.39 32.36 -0.38
CA LYS A 130 18.93 33.16 0.78
C LYS A 130 17.44 33.13 1.15
N GLY A 131 17.20 32.64 2.37
CA GLY A 131 16.24 33.15 3.36
C GLY A 131 14.76 33.21 2.99
N ALA A 132 13.96 32.32 3.55
CA ALA A 132 12.64 32.63 4.09
C ALA A 132 12.03 31.38 4.72
N ASP A 133 11.84 31.43 6.04
CA ASP A 133 10.80 30.71 6.74
C ASP A 133 9.44 31.12 6.17
N VAL A 134 8.73 30.25 5.44
CA VAL A 134 7.27 30.35 5.28
C VAL A 134 6.70 28.96 4.97
N MET A 135 5.84 28.49 5.86
CA MET A 135 4.85 27.44 5.61
C MET A 135 3.96 27.82 4.42
N GLY A 136 3.79 26.96 3.41
CA GLY A 136 2.71 27.14 2.46
C GLY A 136 2.86 26.45 1.11
N GLU A 137 1.86 25.62 0.82
CA GLU A 137 1.34 25.30 -0.51
C GLU A 137 2.06 24.27 -1.42
N LYS A 138 1.43 23.08 -1.45
CA LYS A 138 0.64 22.59 -2.59
C LYS A 138 1.38 22.45 -3.93
N LEU A 139 1.70 21.20 -4.29
CA LEU A 139 1.63 20.72 -5.68
C LEU A 139 1.38 19.21 -5.68
N VAL A 140 0.10 18.84 -5.74
CA VAL A 140 -0.36 17.53 -6.20
C VAL A 140 -0.39 17.61 -7.73
N PRO A 141 0.47 16.89 -8.49
CA PRO A 141 0.26 16.76 -9.92
C PRO A 141 -0.90 15.79 -10.16
N ALA A 142 -1.90 16.32 -10.87
CA ALA A 142 -3.15 15.69 -11.24
C ALA A 142 -2.96 14.35 -11.96
N GLY A 143 -3.76 13.36 -11.58
CA GLY A 143 -3.85 12.07 -12.25
C GLY A 143 -4.36 10.96 -11.32
N SER A 144 -5.65 11.02 -10.98
CA SER A 144 -6.44 10.03 -10.23
C SER A 144 -6.13 9.80 -8.75
N THR A 145 -6.85 10.52 -7.88
CA THR A 145 -7.66 10.01 -6.73
C THR A 145 -8.30 11.23 -6.05
N PRO A 146 -9.41 11.14 -5.28
CA PRO A 146 -10.17 9.96 -4.83
C PRO A 146 -11.71 10.12 -4.97
N SER A 147 -12.42 9.07 -5.36
CA SER A 147 -13.88 8.96 -5.21
C SER A 147 -14.13 7.63 -4.51
N THR A 148 -14.67 7.51 -3.30
CA THR A 148 -15.61 8.31 -2.49
C THR A 148 -15.30 7.85 -1.04
N TYR A 149 -15.34 8.67 0.00
CA TYR A 149 -16.44 8.71 0.97
C TYR A 149 -16.25 9.92 1.90
N LEU A 150 -17.35 10.66 2.08
CA LEU A 150 -17.53 11.80 2.95
C LEU A 150 -17.43 11.41 4.43
N VAL A 151 -16.79 12.25 5.25
CA VAL A 151 -17.25 12.53 6.61
C VAL A 151 -17.42 14.04 6.73
N LEU A 152 -18.60 14.41 7.24
CA LEU A 152 -19.27 15.70 7.21
C LEU A 152 -18.44 16.87 7.77
N THR A 153 -18.48 18.00 7.07
CA THR A 153 -18.09 19.31 7.59
C THR A 153 -19.17 19.84 8.53
N SER A 154 -18.78 20.20 9.75
CA SER A 154 -19.43 21.18 10.63
C SER A 154 -18.49 21.36 11.83
N GLY A 155 -17.90 22.50 12.15
CA GLY A 155 -17.88 23.83 11.58
C GLY A 155 -16.97 24.61 12.54
N ALA A 156 -15.77 24.98 12.11
CA ALA A 156 -14.94 25.93 12.85
C ALA A 156 -15.30 27.32 12.33
N GLN A 157 -16.22 27.99 13.01
CA GLN A 157 -16.39 29.44 12.86
C GLN A 157 -15.38 30.13 13.79
N MET A 158 -14.42 30.76 13.13
CA MET A 158 -13.55 31.88 13.52
C MET A 158 -13.79 32.57 14.88
N ALA A 159 -12.69 32.84 15.57
CA ALA A 159 -12.57 33.72 16.73
C ALA A 159 -12.90 35.19 16.41
N ILE A 160 -13.64 35.85 17.31
CA ILE A 160 -13.24 37.07 18.06
C ILE A 160 -13.83 36.92 19.47
#